data_AF-A0A441UT94-F1
#
_entry.id   AF-A0A441UT94-F1
#
_cell.length_a   1.000
_cell.length_b   1.000
_cell.length_c   1.000
_cell.angle_alpha   90.00
_cell.angle_beta   90.00
_cell.angle_gamma   90.00
#
_symmetry.space_group_name_H-M   'P 1'
#
loop_
_entity.id
_entity.type
_entity.pdbx_description
1 polymer ?
#
loop_
_entity_poly.entity_id
_entity_poly.type
_entity_poly.pdbx_seq_one_letter_code
_entity_poly.pdbx_strand_id
1 'polypeptide(L)'
;MSEIAHLAATIFKRAGKARRFVVAIAGPPGAGKSTLSARLHELLPEGAAEIVPMDGFHYDDAVLERRGLRARKGAPETFDFAGFETLLKRIRAAEPDIAIPLFDRSMEFSRAAASIIAADTKFILVEGNYL
;
A
#
# COMPACT_ATOMS: atom_id res chain seq x y z
N MET A 1 -15.07 6.12 -22.51
CA MET A 1 -13.98 5.47 -21.74
C MET A 1 -14.32 5.69 -20.28
N SER A 2 -14.34 4.64 -19.44
CA SER A 2 -14.68 4.81 -18.01
C SER A 2 -13.61 5.65 -17.31
N GLU A 3 -13.98 6.35 -16.24
CA GLU A 3 -13.07 7.20 -15.44
C GLU A 3 -11.81 6.43 -14.99
N ILE A 4 -11.99 5.17 -14.59
CA ILE A 4 -10.88 4.32 -14.18
C ILE A 4 -9.92 3.95 -15.34
N ALA A 5 -10.44 3.76 -16.55
CA ALA A 5 -9.59 3.52 -17.71
C ALA A 5 -8.76 4.76 -18.06
N HIS A 6 -9.31 5.96 -17.83
CA HIS A 6 -8.55 7.21 -17.97
C HIS A 6 -7.41 7.33 -16.93
N LEU A 7 -7.67 6.93 -15.68
CA LEU A 7 -6.64 6.86 -14.64
C LEU A 7 -5.53 5.86 -15.00
N ALA A 8 -5.89 4.65 -15.42
CA ALA A 8 -4.92 3.64 -15.84
C ALA A 8 -4.05 4.15 -17.00
N ALA A 9 -4.67 4.73 -18.05
CA ALA A 9 -3.94 5.34 -19.16
C ALA A 9 -2.98 6.47 -18.70
N THR A 10 -3.41 7.27 -17.73
CA THR A 10 -2.57 8.32 -17.13
C THR A 10 -1.37 7.74 -16.38
N ILE A 11 -1.58 6.67 -15.61
CA ILE A 11 -0.51 5.95 -14.90
C ILE A 11 0.51 5.41 -15.91
N PHE A 12 0.07 4.72 -16.96
CA PHE A 12 0.96 4.22 -18.01
C PHE A 12 1.77 5.33 -18.68
N LYS A 13 1.11 6.43 -19.05
CA LYS A 13 1.76 7.57 -19.70
C LYS A 13 2.81 8.20 -18.80
N ARG A 14 2.51 8.41 -17.52
CA ARG A 14 3.45 9.02 -16.56
C ARG A 14 4.59 8.09 -16.16
N ALA A 15 4.33 6.78 -16.08
CA ALA A 15 5.37 5.81 -15.77
C ALA A 15 6.47 5.76 -16.85
N GLY A 16 6.10 5.92 -18.12
CA GLY A 16 7.06 5.96 -19.22
C GLY A 16 8.05 4.79 -19.18
N LYS A 17 9.36 5.11 -19.20
CA LYS A 17 10.47 4.13 -19.14
C LYS A 17 10.98 3.87 -17.72
N ALA A 18 10.32 4.36 -16.67
CA ALA A 18 10.75 4.12 -15.31
C ALA A 18 10.75 2.61 -15.00
N ARG A 19 11.78 2.16 -14.28
CA ARG A 19 11.86 0.77 -13.78
C ARG A 19 10.77 0.48 -12.75
N ARG A 20 10.49 1.45 -11.89
CA ARG A 20 9.45 1.40 -10.84
C ARG A 20 8.65 2.70 -10.87
N PHE A 21 7.34 2.62 -10.74
CA PHE A 21 6.43 3.75 -10.69
C PHE A 21 5.45 3.58 -9.54
N VAL A 22 5.52 4.47 -8.56
CA VAL A 22 4.69 4.42 -7.35
C VAL A 22 3.52 5.38 -7.50
N VAL A 23 2.32 4.90 -7.21
CA VAL A 23 1.07 5.67 -7.24
C VAL A 23 0.48 5.65 -5.85
N ALA A 24 0.29 6.82 -5.24
CA ALA A 24 -0.39 6.95 -3.97
C ALA A 24 -1.90 7.13 -4.18
N ILE A 25 -2.70 6.35 -3.45
CA ILE A 25 -4.16 6.39 -3.42
C ILE A 25 -4.57 6.75 -1.99
N ALA A 26 -4.74 8.05 -1.76
CA ALA A 26 -5.06 8.60 -0.44
C ALA A 26 -6.55 8.91 -0.30
N GLY A 27 -7.06 8.82 0.92
CA GLY A 27 -8.45 9.14 1.24
C GLY A 27 -8.87 8.61 2.60
N PRO A 28 -9.99 9.10 3.18
CA PRO A 28 -10.43 8.67 4.50
C PRO A 28 -10.92 7.21 4.51
N PRO A 29 -11.15 6.61 5.70
CA PRO A 29 -11.84 5.33 5.84
C PRO A 29 -13.18 5.33 5.08
N GLY A 30 -13.51 4.22 4.41
CA GLY A 30 -14.76 4.08 3.65
C GLY A 30 -14.79 4.80 2.28
N ALA A 31 -13.75 5.54 1.89
CA ALA A 31 -13.73 6.28 0.62
C ALA A 31 -13.57 5.40 -0.65
N GLY A 32 -13.48 4.07 -0.51
CA GLY A 32 -13.34 3.16 -1.65
C GLY A 32 -11.92 3.00 -2.21
N LYS A 33 -10.87 3.36 -1.46
CA LYS A 33 -9.46 3.22 -1.88
C LYS A 33 -9.12 1.80 -2.35
N SER A 34 -9.41 0.80 -1.52
CA SER A 34 -9.16 -0.62 -1.83
C SER A 34 -9.96 -1.12 -3.02
N THR A 35 -11.15 -0.55 -3.26
CA THR A 35 -11.92 -0.82 -4.48
C THR A 35 -11.22 -0.22 -5.70
N LEU A 36 -10.76 1.03 -5.61
CA LEU A 36 -10.07 1.70 -6.71
C LEU A 36 -8.72 1.05 -7.03
N SER A 37 -7.92 0.71 -6.02
CA SER A 37 -6.61 0.09 -6.20
C SER A 37 -6.74 -1.31 -6.81
N ALA A 38 -7.67 -2.13 -6.34
CA ALA A 38 -7.95 -3.45 -6.94
C ALA A 38 -8.39 -3.34 -8.40
N ARG A 39 -9.30 -2.40 -8.70
CA ARG A 39 -9.78 -2.19 -10.07
C ARG A 39 -8.72 -1.60 -10.99
N LEU A 40 -7.78 -0.80 -10.48
CA LEU A 40 -6.62 -0.34 -11.24
C LEU A 40 -5.61 -1.47 -11.46
N HIS A 41 -5.40 -2.32 -10.45
CA HIS A 41 -4.53 -3.50 -10.54
C HIS A 41 -4.99 -4.45 -11.66
N GLU A 42 -6.30 -4.71 -11.77
CA GLU A 42 -6.89 -5.50 -12.87
C GLU A 42 -6.67 -4.92 -14.27
N LEU A 43 -6.46 -3.61 -14.40
CA LEU A 43 -6.23 -2.92 -15.67
C LEU A 43 -4.75 -2.78 -16.04
N LEU A 44 -3.85 -3.06 -15.08
CA LEU A 44 -2.41 -3.08 -15.31
C LEU A 44 -1.99 -4.45 -15.85
N PRO A 45 -0.83 -4.56 -16.54
CA PRO A 45 -0.42 -5.82 -17.12
C PRO A 45 -0.19 -6.84 -15.99
N GLU A 46 -0.61 -8.08 -16.23
CA GLU A 46 -0.46 -9.17 -15.27
C GLU A 46 0.99 -9.31 -14.80
N GLY A 47 1.19 -9.47 -13.50
CA GLY A 47 2.51 -9.54 -12.86
C GLY A 47 3.31 -8.22 -12.81
N ALA A 48 2.83 -7.15 -13.45
CA ALA A 48 3.53 -5.87 -13.47
C ALA A 48 3.12 -4.92 -12.35
N ALA A 49 2.12 -5.27 -11.53
CA ALA A 49 1.56 -4.40 -10.51
C ALA A 49 1.38 -5.10 -9.14
N GLU A 50 1.60 -4.36 -8.06
CA GLU A 50 1.31 -4.80 -6.69
C GLU A 50 0.66 -3.69 -5.86
N ILE A 51 -0.17 -4.08 -4.89
CA ILE A 51 -0.84 -3.17 -3.95
C ILE A 51 -0.13 -3.20 -2.61
N VAL A 52 0.16 -2.02 -2.06
CA VAL A 52 0.80 -1.85 -0.75
C VAL A 52 -0.14 -1.09 0.18
N PRO A 53 -0.91 -1.80 1.02
CA PRO A 53 -1.78 -1.14 1.98
C PRO A 53 -0.98 -0.65 3.19
N MET A 54 -1.16 0.62 3.52
CA MET A 54 -0.62 1.24 4.74
C MET A 54 -1.11 0.52 6.01
N ASP A 55 -2.28 -0.13 5.96
CA ASP A 55 -2.87 -0.83 7.10
C ASP A 55 -1.96 -1.93 7.68
N GLY A 56 -1.08 -2.54 6.87
CA GLY A 56 -0.08 -3.49 7.35
C GLY A 56 0.95 -2.91 8.33
N PHE A 57 0.96 -1.59 8.50
CA PHE A 57 1.84 -0.87 9.42
C PHE A 57 1.13 -0.44 10.70
N HIS A 58 -0.10 -0.91 10.98
CA HIS A 58 -0.67 -0.72 12.31
C HIS A 58 0.22 -1.39 13.36
N TYR A 59 0.41 -0.70 14.49
CA TYR A 59 0.91 -1.36 15.68
C TYR A 59 -0.07 -2.42 16.17
N ASP A 60 0.49 -3.49 16.72
CA ASP A 60 -0.27 -4.53 17.39
C ASP A 60 -1.08 -3.97 18.56
N ASP A 61 -2.22 -4.59 18.85
CA ASP A 61 -3.13 -4.15 19.92
C ASP A 61 -2.42 -4.09 21.27
N ALA A 62 -1.52 -5.04 21.60
CA ALA A 62 -0.78 -5.02 22.85
C ALA A 62 0.18 -3.82 22.95
N VAL A 63 0.74 -3.37 21.82
CA VAL A 63 1.57 -2.14 21.77
C VAL A 63 0.69 -0.92 22.00
N LEU A 64 -0.48 -0.86 21.37
CA LEU A 64 -1.41 0.25 21.51
C LEU A 64 -2.00 0.35 22.92
N GLU A 65 -2.30 -0.77 23.56
CA GLU A 65 -2.76 -0.84 24.96
C GLU A 65 -1.72 -0.27 25.92
N ARG A 66 -0.45 -0.71 25.80
CA ARG A 66 0.65 -0.17 26.61
C ARG A 66 0.86 1.34 26.41
N ARG A 67 0.50 1.86 25.23
CA ARG A 67 0.59 3.30 24.91
C ARG A 67 -0.69 4.08 25.24
N GLY A 68 -1.76 3.42 25.70
CA GLY A 68 -3.07 4.06 25.92
C GLY A 68 -3.74 4.53 24.63
N LEU A 69 -3.37 3.98 23.48
CA LEU A 69 -3.84 4.40 22.15
C LEU A 69 -4.81 3.40 21.50
N ARG A 70 -5.15 2.30 22.18
CA ARG A 70 -6.02 1.24 21.61
C ARG A 70 -7.38 1.75 21.15
N ALA A 71 -7.97 2.70 21.88
CA ALA A 71 -9.26 3.32 21.54
C ALA A 71 -9.17 4.27 20.33
N ARG A 72 -7.95 4.63 19.90
CA ARG A 72 -7.68 5.52 18.77
C ARG A 72 -7.06 4.78 17.58
N LYS A 73 -7.14 3.44 17.54
CA LYS A 73 -6.62 2.62 16.42
C LYS A 73 -7.17 3.16 15.09
N GLY A 74 -6.26 3.42 14.15
CA GLY A 74 -6.54 4.09 12.89
C GLY A 74 -6.18 5.58 12.85
N ALA A 75 -5.86 6.21 13.99
CA ALA A 75 -5.25 7.54 14.03
C ALA A 75 -3.75 7.48 13.64
N PRO A 76 -3.14 8.58 13.17
CA PRO A 76 -1.75 8.58 12.69
C PRO A 76 -0.76 7.92 13.67
N GLU A 77 -0.81 8.28 14.94
CA GLU A 77 0.12 7.77 15.97
C GLU A 77 -0.02 6.26 16.28
N THR A 78 -0.99 5.58 15.66
CA THR A 78 -1.21 4.13 15.80
C THR A 78 -0.52 3.29 14.71
N PHE A 79 0.22 3.94 13.82
CA PHE A 79 0.99 3.29 12.76
C PHE A 79 2.50 3.42 12.97
N ASP A 80 3.23 2.42 12.48
CA ASP A 80 4.67 2.48 12.28
C ASP A 80 5.01 3.25 10.99
N PHE A 81 4.96 4.58 11.06
CA PHE A 81 5.33 5.43 9.94
C PHE A 81 6.79 5.29 9.50
N ALA A 82 7.71 5.07 10.45
CA ALA A 82 9.12 4.93 10.13
C ALA A 82 9.39 3.62 9.36
N GLY A 83 8.75 2.53 9.77
CA GLY A 83 8.75 1.28 9.03
C GLY A 83 8.15 1.44 7.63
N PHE A 84 7.03 2.16 7.52
CA PHE A 84 6.38 2.41 6.23
C PHE A 84 7.25 3.25 5.29
N GLU A 85 7.82 4.34 5.78
CA GLU A 85 8.75 5.19 5.01
C GLU A 85 9.96 4.39 4.52
N THR A 86 10.51 3.53 5.38
CA THR A 86 11.61 2.64 5.02
C THR A 86 11.21 1.69 3.90
N LEU A 87 10.02 1.07 3.99
CA LEU A 87 9.49 0.22 2.92
C LEU A 87 9.36 0.99 1.59
N LEU A 88 8.79 2.20 1.62
CA LEU A 88 8.62 3.03 0.42
C LEU A 88 9.97 3.41 -0.23
N LYS A 89 11.00 3.67 0.59
CA LYS A 89 12.37 3.92 0.08
C LYS A 89 12.91 2.70 -0.67
N ARG A 90 12.77 1.50 -0.09
CA ARG A 90 13.18 0.23 -0.72
C ARG A 90 12.43 -0.04 -2.03
N ILE A 91 11.11 0.18 -2.02
CA ILE A 91 10.25 0.06 -3.20
C ILE A 91 10.73 0.99 -4.31
N ARG A 92 10.96 2.27 -3.98
CA ARG A 92 11.43 3.28 -4.95
C ARG A 92 12.81 2.95 -5.51
N ALA A 93 13.70 2.37 -4.69
CA ALA A 93 15.01 1.89 -5.13
C ALA A 93 14.93 0.62 -6.00
N ALA A 94 13.74 0.03 -6.14
CA ALA A 94 13.51 -1.21 -6.86
C ALA A 94 14.40 -2.37 -6.39
N GLU A 95 14.58 -2.48 -5.07
CA GLU A 95 15.21 -3.65 -4.45
C GLU A 95 14.46 -4.94 -4.83
N PRO A 96 15.16 -6.09 -4.90
CA PRO A 96 14.53 -7.39 -5.13
C PRO A 96 13.78 -7.88 -3.89
N ASP A 97 12.74 -8.68 -4.11
CA ASP A 97 12.01 -9.47 -3.10
C ASP A 97 11.64 -8.70 -1.84
N ILE A 98 10.94 -7.58 -2.02
CA ILE A 98 10.53 -6.72 -0.91
C ILE A 98 9.31 -7.34 -0.25
N ALA A 99 9.53 -7.94 0.93
CA ALA A 99 8.45 -8.40 1.78
C ALA A 99 7.64 -7.23 2.35
N ILE A 100 6.32 -7.27 2.19
CA ILE A 100 5.39 -6.28 2.72
C ILE A 100 4.49 -6.89 3.80
N PRO A 101 4.16 -6.15 4.87
CA PRO A 101 3.16 -6.58 5.83
C PRO A 101 1.76 -6.34 5.29
N LEU A 102 0.82 -7.22 5.65
CA LEU A 102 -0.61 -7.05 5.34
C LEU A 102 -1.42 -7.14 6.63
N PHE A 103 -2.44 -6.30 6.76
CA PHE A 103 -3.34 -6.35 7.91
C PHE A 103 -4.40 -7.44 7.71
N ASP A 104 -4.45 -8.38 8.64
CA ASP A 104 -5.47 -9.42 8.65
C ASP A 104 -6.71 -8.93 9.38
N ARG A 105 -7.76 -8.59 8.64
CA ARG A 105 -9.03 -8.11 9.21
C ARG A 105 -9.78 -9.20 9.99
N SER A 106 -9.49 -10.48 9.76
CA SER A 106 -10.13 -11.58 10.49
C SER A 106 -9.49 -11.80 11.86
N MET A 107 -8.18 -11.55 11.95
CA MET A 107 -7.40 -11.74 13.18
C MET A 107 -7.04 -10.43 13.89
N GLU A 108 -7.34 -9.28 13.28
CA GLU A 108 -7.11 -7.93 13.81
C GLU A 108 -5.64 -7.53 14.06
N PHE A 109 -4.69 -8.12 13.31
CA PHE A 109 -3.26 -7.78 13.42
C PHE A 109 -2.53 -7.70 12.07
N SER A 110 -1.37 -7.04 12.10
CA SER A 110 -0.45 -6.91 10.96
C SER A 110 0.42 -8.16 10.82
N ARG A 111 0.24 -8.92 9.73
CA ARG A 111 1.07 -10.08 9.39
C ARG A 111 2.32 -9.60 8.64
N ALA A 112 3.49 -9.79 9.25
CA ALA A 112 4.76 -9.51 8.59
C ALA A 112 5.00 -10.45 7.39
N ALA A 113 5.70 -9.93 6.37
CA ALA A 113 6.08 -10.68 5.16
C ALA A 113 4.93 -11.47 4.50
N ALA A 114 3.73 -10.87 4.49
CA ALA A 114 2.52 -11.53 4.01
C ALA A 114 2.37 -11.49 2.47
N SER A 115 3.18 -10.67 1.79
CA SER A 115 3.34 -10.68 0.33
C SER A 115 4.75 -10.22 -0.06
N ILE A 116 5.17 -10.51 -1.29
CA ILE A 116 6.46 -10.14 -1.87
C ILE A 116 6.23 -9.28 -3.11
N ILE A 117 6.89 -8.12 -3.17
CA ILE A 117 7.01 -7.33 -4.39
C ILE A 117 8.27 -7.77 -5.11
N ALA A 118 8.12 -8.29 -6.33
CA ALA A 118 9.23 -8.71 -7.16
C ALA A 118 10.06 -7.51 -7.67
N ALA A 119 11.29 -7.81 -8.12
CA ALA A 119 12.24 -6.82 -8.61
C ALA A 119 11.77 -6.11 -9.91
N ASP A 120 10.94 -6.79 -10.68
CA ASP A 120 10.43 -6.41 -12.01
C ASP A 120 8.98 -5.87 -11.97
N THR A 121 8.29 -5.97 -10.83
CA THR A 121 6.97 -5.33 -10.63
C THR A 121 7.08 -3.82 -10.84
N LYS A 122 6.63 -3.33 -11.97
CA LYS A 122 6.81 -1.92 -12.36
C LYS A 122 5.91 -0.98 -11.57
N PHE A 123 4.63 -1.30 -11.41
CA PHE A 123 3.62 -0.40 -10.86
C PHE A 123 3.33 -0.75 -9.41
N ILE A 124 3.44 0.22 -8.50
CA ILE A 124 3.15 -0.01 -7.09
C ILE A 124 2.03 0.93 -6.67
N LEU A 125 0.88 0.35 -6.34
CA LEU A 125 -0.30 1.07 -5.89
C LEU A 125 -0.27 1.11 -4.36
N VAL A 126 0.15 2.23 -3.79
CA VAL A 126 0.20 2.42 -2.34
C VAL A 126 -1.12 3.03 -1.90
N GLU A 127 -1.83 2.42 -0.96
CA GLU A 127 -3.10 2.94 -0.44
C GLU A 127 -3.06 3.19 1.07
N GLY A 128 -3.68 4.28 1.52
CA GLY A 128 -3.63 4.66 2.92
C GLY A 128 -4.37 5.95 3.23
N ASN A 129 -4.57 6.23 4.51
CA ASN A 129 -5.23 7.46 4.96
C ASN A 129 -4.26 8.66 5.04
N TYR A 130 -2.95 8.39 5.12
CA TYR A 130 -1.91 9.36 5.48
C TYR A 130 -0.68 9.30 4.54
N LEU A 131 -0.94 9.17 3.22
CA LEU A 131 0.10 9.08 2.19
C LEU A 131 0.58 10.45 1.69
#